data_AF-B6RDA7-F1
#
_entry.id   AF-B6RDA7-F1
#
_cell.length_a   1.000
_cell.length_b   1.000
_cell.length_c   1.000
_cell.angle_alpha   90.00
_cell.angle_beta   90.00
_cell.angle_gamma   90.00
#
_symmetry.space_group_name_H-M   'P 1'
#
loop_
_entity.id
_entity.type
_entity.pdbx_description
1 polymer ?
#
loop_
_entity_poly.entity_id
_entity_poly.type
_entity_poly.pdbx_seq_one_letter_code
_entity_poly.pdbx_strand_id
1 'polypeptide(L)' 'MNYNPKRTRFRKQHRGRMKGISYRGNRICFGRYALQALEPAWITSRQIEAGRRAMTRNA' A
#
# COMPACT_ATOMS: atom_id res chain seq x y z
N MET A 1 4.41 0.43 -13.28
CA MET A 1 3.29 -0.52 -13.13
C MET A 1 1.97 0.23 -13.15
N ASN A 2 0.92 -0.34 -13.71
CA ASN A 2 -0.42 0.24 -13.59
C ASN A 2 -1.06 -0.26 -12.28
N TYR A 3 -1.21 0.66 -11.32
CA TYR A 3 -1.77 0.37 -10.00
C TYR A 3 -3.28 0.65 -9.91
N ASN A 4 -3.91 1.13 -10.99
CA ASN A 4 -5.35 1.39 -11.02
C ASN A 4 -6.09 0.17 -11.61
N PRO A 5 -7.22 -0.25 -11.01
CA PRO A 5 -8.03 -1.34 -11.57
C PRO A 5 -8.49 -1.02 -13.00
N LYS A 6 -8.43 -2.02 -13.88
CA LYS A 6 -8.85 -1.90 -15.28
C LYS A 6 -10.35 -1.57 -15.42
N ARG A 7 -11.19 -2.06 -14.50
CA ARG A 7 -12.63 -1.81 -14.47
C ARG A 7 -13.11 -1.73 -13.02
N THR A 8 -13.90 -0.73 -12.69
CA THR A 8 -14.62 -0.62 -11.41
C THR A 8 -16.13 -0.72 -11.66
N ARG A 9 -16.87 -1.34 -10.73
CA ARG A 9 -18.34 -1.43 -10.82
C ARG A 9 -19.00 -0.05 -10.68
N PHE A 10 -18.44 0.81 -9.83
CA PHE A 10 -18.89 2.19 -9.62
C PHE A 10 -17.71 3.16 -9.69
N ARG A 11 -17.96 4.38 -10.21
CA ARG A 11 -16.94 5.40 -10.42
C ARG A 11 -16.55 6.19 -9.16
N LYS A 12 -17.48 6.36 -8.21
CA LYS A 12 -17.28 7.14 -6.98
C LYS A 12 -17.61 6.28 -5.76
N GLN A 13 -16.84 6.46 -4.69
CA GLN A 13 -17.03 5.80 -3.41
C GLN A 13 -16.84 6.80 -2.27
N HIS A 14 -17.47 6.55 -1.13
CA HIS A 14 -17.20 7.32 0.09
C HIS A 14 -15.78 7.01 0.59
N ARG A 15 -15.12 8.00 1.19
CA ARG A 15 -13.74 7.83 1.68
C ARG A 15 -13.63 6.80 2.83
N GLY A 16 -14.68 6.59 3.62
CA GLY A 16 -14.63 5.69 4.78
C GLY A 16 -13.79 6.24 5.94
N ARG A 17 -13.54 5.42 6.96
CA ARG A 17 -12.84 5.81 8.19
C ARG A 17 -11.77 4.79 8.56
N MET A 18 -10.54 5.25 8.79
CA MET A 18 -9.43 4.41 9.24
C MET A 18 -9.44 4.38 10.77
N LYS A 19 -9.63 3.20 11.37
CA LYS A 19 -9.64 3.00 12.82
C LYS A 19 -8.89 1.72 13.18
N GLY A 20 -8.22 1.74 14.33
CA GLY A 20 -7.54 0.56 14.88
C GLY A 20 -6.30 0.14 14.10
N ILE A 21 -5.80 -1.05 14.44
CA ILE A 21 -4.63 -1.68 13.83
C ILE A 21 -5.05 -2.86 12.95
N SER A 22 -4.22 -3.21 11.96
CA SER A 22 -4.47 -4.38 11.12
C SER A 22 -4.07 -5.67 11.83
N TYR A 23 -4.99 -6.64 11.88
CA TYR A 23 -4.72 -8.01 12.33
C TYR A 23 -4.33 -8.96 11.19
N ARG A 24 -4.51 -8.55 9.93
CA ARG A 24 -4.15 -9.32 8.74
C ARG A 24 -3.02 -8.64 7.97
N GLY A 25 -2.19 -9.43 7.28
CA GLY A 25 -1.07 -8.91 6.47
C GLY A 25 0.03 -8.23 7.29
N ASN A 26 0.17 -8.57 8.58
CA ASN A 26 1.14 -8.02 9.52
C ASN A 26 2.30 -8.99 9.83
N ARG A 27 2.42 -10.10 9.08
CA ARG A 27 3.50 -11.08 9.17
C ARG A 27 4.29 -11.11 7.86
N ILE A 28 5.58 -11.43 7.94
CA ILE A 28 6.44 -11.57 6.77
C ILE A 28 6.10 -12.91 6.09
N CYS A 29 5.48 -12.83 4.91
CA CYS A 29 5.20 -14.03 4.10
C CYS A 29 6.31 -14.34 3.09
N PHE A 30 7.09 -13.33 2.69
CA PHE A 30 8.13 -13.43 1.67
C PHE A 30 9.36 -12.62 2.07
N GLY A 31 10.54 -13.09 1.67
CA GLY A 31 11.81 -12.42 1.98
C GLY A 31 12.22 -12.51 3.45
N ARG A 32 13.31 -11.83 3.79
CA ARG A 32 13.89 -11.83 5.14
C ARG A 32 13.55 -10.57 5.96
N TYR A 33 13.30 -9.45 5.28
CA TYR A 33 13.02 -8.15 5.90
C TYR A 33 11.78 -7.52 5.30
N ALA A 34 11.05 -6.73 6.11
CA ALA A 34 9.87 -6.00 5.69
C ALA A 34 9.79 -4.64 6.39
N LEU A 35 9.00 -3.72 5.83
CA LEU A 35 8.68 -2.42 6.42
C LEU A 35 7.28 -2.46 7.01
N GLN A 36 7.15 -2.20 8.32
CA GLN A 36 5.87 -2.16 9.02
C GLN A 36 5.43 -0.71 9.25
N ALA A 37 4.16 -0.41 8.94
CA ALA A 37 3.58 0.89 9.25
C ALA A 37 3.16 0.96 10.73
N LEU A 38 3.46 2.09 11.37
CA LEU A 38 3.07 2.36 12.76
C LEU A 38 1.80 3.21 12.86
N GLU A 39 1.48 3.96 11.80
CA GLU A 39 0.39 4.91 11.77
C GLU A 39 -0.59 4.65 10.61
N PRO A 40 -1.89 4.93 10.81
CA PRO A 40 -2.89 4.86 9.75
C PRO A 40 -2.74 6.03 8.77
N ALA A 41 -2.50 5.75 7.49
CA ALA A 41 -2.41 6.78 6.45
C ALA A 41 -2.99 6.32 5.10
N TRP A 42 -3.46 7.29 4.31
CA TRP A 42 -3.84 7.07 2.92
C TRP A 42 -2.58 7.07 2.04
N ILE A 43 -2.31 5.96 1.36
CA ILE A 43 -1.16 5.82 0.47
C ILE A 43 -1.62 5.83 -0.99
N THR A 44 -0.99 6.68 -1.79
CA THR A 44 -1.27 6.85 -3.23
C THR A 44 -0.37 5.98 -4.10
N SER A 45 -0.81 5.69 -5.33
CA SER A 45 -0.02 4.93 -6.31
C SER A 45 1.35 5.56 -6.61
N ARG A 46 1.45 6.89 -6.59
CA ARG A 46 2.71 7.62 -6.82
C ARG A 46 3.71 7.39 -5.70
N GLN A 47 3.26 7.36 -4.44
CA GLN A 47 4.11 7.08 -3.28
C GLN A 47 4.66 5.64 -3.30
N ILE A 48 3.81 4.68 -3.66
CA ILE A 48 4.23 3.27 -3.80
C ILE A 48 5.31 3.14 -4.88
N GLU A 49 5.09 3.73 -6.05
CA GLU A 49 6.06 3.66 -7.16
C GLU A 49 7.37 4.37 -6.84
N ALA A 50 7.31 5.50 -6.14
CA ALA A 50 8.51 6.21 -5.68
C ALA A 50 9.34 5.34 -4.73
N GLY A 51 8.71 4.73 -3.72
CA GLY A 51 9.37 3.82 -2.79
C GLY A 51 9.96 2.60 -3.48
N ARG A 52 9.20 1.98 -4.40
CA ARG A 52 9.69 0.83 -5.19
C ARG A 52 10.93 1.19 -6.01
N ARG A 53 10.90 2.30 -6.74
CA ARG A 53 12.06 2.76 -7.54
C ARG A 53 13.27 3.03 -6.66
N ALA A 54 13.07 3.68 -5.49
CA ALA A 54 14.16 3.94 -4.55
C ALA A 54 14.78 2.64 -4.03
N MET A 55 13.94 1.66 -3.62
CA MET A 55 14.41 0.35 -3.19
C MET A 55 15.17 -0.39 -4.30
N THR A 56 14.66 -0.41 -5.54
CA THR A 56 15.34 -1.11 -6.64
C THR A 56 16.62 -0.42 -7.12
N ARG A 57 16.73 0.91 -6.97
CA ARG A 57 17.91 1.67 -7.43
C ARG A 57 19.07 1.63 -6.43
N ASN A 58 18.75 1.53 -5.15
CA ASN A 58 19.74 1.58 -4.07
C ASN A 58 20.00 0.20 -3.42
N ALA A 59 19.35 -0.85 -3.91
CA ALA A 59 19.61 -2.25 -3.52
C ALA A 59 20.77 -2.82 -4.32
#